data_AF-X1MB92-F1
#
_entry.id   AF-X1MB92-F1
#
_cell.length_a   1.000
_cell.length_b   1.000
_cell.length_c   1.000
_cell.angle_alpha   90.00
_cell.angle_beta   90.00
_cell.angle_gamma   90.00
#
_symmetry.space_group_name_H-M   'P 1'
#
loop_
_entity.id
_entity.type
_entity.pdbx_description
1 polymer ?
#
loop_
_entity_poly.entity_id
_entity_poly.type
_entity_poly.pdbx_seq_one_letter_code
_entity_poly.pdbx_strand_id
1 'polypeptide(L)'
;MDEKDIEKLKNSPPITGWLSKSGLMRPKKGESKRLLDGLAINAWKNFSGSKRRAALAVVSLLVQHYFRGFQAFISEEEPYSKTQIQKDLDTAIKEVNDLIEAVGGRGKIFNRDILKEKIPRADVIYFDPPFFPAGIKHNIEYFKHYKIANSFLMQKTYQPKEPSQEEIAGFLSRLAARAKVLIVSSASPSKINWEKELGKLKKNVKRVQLAKTSTGSQPQGYPGHID
;
A
#
# COMPACT_ATOMS: atom_id res chain seq x y z
N MET A 1 19.33 -2.63 -5.75
CA MET A 1 19.99 -3.79 -5.12
C MET A 1 21.17 -4.15 -5.98
N ASP A 2 22.31 -4.50 -5.37
CA ASP A 2 23.47 -4.99 -6.14
C ASP A 2 23.24 -6.45 -6.58
N GLU A 3 24.11 -6.97 -7.44
CA GLU A 3 24.01 -8.33 -7.98
C GLU A 3 23.98 -9.40 -6.87
N LYS A 4 24.81 -9.22 -5.83
CA LYS A 4 24.85 -10.12 -4.68
C LYS A 4 23.54 -10.13 -3.90
N ASP A 5 22.94 -8.96 -3.70
CA ASP A 5 21.62 -8.83 -3.07
C ASP A 5 20.53 -9.52 -3.92
N ILE A 6 20.60 -9.39 -5.25
CA ILE A 6 19.68 -10.00 -6.20
C ILE A 6 19.78 -11.52 -6.15
N GLU A 7 20.98 -12.08 -6.28
CA GLU A 7 21.21 -13.53 -6.17
C GLU A 7 20.72 -14.08 -4.84
N LYS A 8 21.00 -13.35 -3.75
CA LYS A 8 20.55 -13.71 -2.41
C LYS A 8 19.02 -13.77 -2.30
N LEU A 9 18.30 -12.87 -2.96
CA LEU A 9 16.83 -12.89 -2.98
C LEU A 9 16.30 -14.01 -3.89
N LYS A 10 16.87 -14.17 -5.09
CA LYS A 10 16.46 -15.21 -6.07
C LYS A 10 16.65 -16.63 -5.53
N ASN A 11 17.69 -16.85 -4.72
CA ASN A 11 18.00 -18.13 -4.11
C ASN A 11 17.24 -18.39 -2.78
N SER A 12 16.15 -17.67 -2.54
CA SER A 12 15.30 -17.91 -1.36
C SER A 12 14.74 -19.35 -1.38
N PRO A 13 14.97 -20.16 -0.33
CA PRO A 13 14.41 -21.49 -0.28
C PRO A 13 12.90 -21.44 -0.02
N PRO A 14 12.11 -22.40 -0.51
CA PRO A 14 10.70 -22.53 -0.13
C PRO A 14 10.58 -22.81 1.37
N ILE A 15 9.88 -21.95 2.12
CA ILE A 15 9.70 -22.05 3.57
C ILE A 15 8.21 -21.94 3.91
N THR A 16 7.75 -22.67 4.92
CA THR A 16 6.39 -22.50 5.43
C THR A 16 6.28 -21.21 6.25
N GLY A 17 5.48 -20.27 5.76
CA GLY A 17 5.18 -18.98 6.38
C GLY A 17 3.67 -18.70 6.50
N TRP A 18 3.30 -17.43 6.47
CA TRP A 18 1.91 -17.00 6.64
C TRP A 18 1.01 -17.48 5.50
N LEU A 19 1.45 -17.36 4.24
CA LEU A 19 0.62 -17.69 3.08
C LEU A 19 0.33 -19.19 2.97
N SER A 20 1.36 -20.02 3.15
CA SER A 20 1.23 -21.48 3.13
C SER A 20 0.41 -22.03 4.29
N LYS A 21 0.37 -21.34 5.44
CA LYS A 21 -0.51 -21.66 6.58
C LYS A 21 -1.90 -21.04 6.48
N SER A 22 -2.10 -20.09 5.58
CA SER A 22 -3.39 -19.44 5.41
C SER A 22 -4.40 -20.39 4.76
N GLY A 23 -5.67 -20.24 5.13
CA GLY A 23 -6.80 -20.92 4.47
C GLY A 23 -7.11 -20.38 3.07
N LEU A 24 -6.26 -19.53 2.49
CA LEU A 24 -6.48 -18.99 1.14
C LEU A 24 -6.40 -20.10 0.11
N MET A 25 -7.38 -20.18 -0.78
CA MET A 25 -7.40 -21.20 -1.83
C MET A 25 -6.26 -21.06 -2.84
N ARG A 26 -5.75 -19.84 -3.03
CA ARG A 26 -4.76 -19.52 -4.06
C ARG A 26 -3.52 -18.84 -3.46
N PRO A 27 -2.30 -19.09 -3.99
CA PRO A 27 -1.96 -20.09 -5.02
C PRO A 27 -2.34 -21.53 -4.60
N LYS A 28 -2.97 -22.32 -5.47
CA LYS A 28 -3.40 -23.69 -5.09
C LYS A 28 -2.24 -24.60 -4.70
N LYS A 29 -1.10 -24.46 -5.39
CA LYS A 29 0.11 -25.27 -5.15
C LYS A 29 0.79 -24.85 -3.85
N GLY A 30 0.88 -25.78 -2.90
CA GLY A 30 1.58 -25.55 -1.63
C GLY A 30 3.06 -25.17 -1.80
N GLU A 31 3.73 -25.69 -2.81
CA GLU A 31 5.12 -25.30 -3.14
C GLU A 31 5.23 -23.83 -3.53
N SER A 32 4.34 -23.32 -4.39
CA SER A 32 4.29 -21.91 -4.78
C SER A 32 4.05 -21.01 -3.57
N LYS A 33 3.14 -21.41 -2.66
CA LYS A 33 2.92 -20.68 -1.41
C LYS A 33 4.20 -20.61 -0.56
N ARG A 34 4.89 -21.74 -0.40
CA ARG A 34 6.16 -21.81 0.36
C ARG A 34 7.28 -21.01 -0.29
N LEU A 35 7.35 -20.98 -1.62
CA LEU A 35 8.33 -20.17 -2.35
C LEU A 35 8.11 -18.68 -2.08
N LEU A 36 6.86 -18.20 -2.20
CA LEU A 36 6.51 -16.81 -1.90
C LEU A 36 6.77 -16.46 -0.43
N ASP A 37 6.40 -17.34 0.50
CA ASP A 37 6.73 -17.16 1.93
C ASP A 37 8.24 -17.08 2.16
N GLY A 38 9.01 -17.95 1.49
CA GLY A 38 10.47 -17.95 1.50
C GLY A 38 11.06 -16.61 1.09
N LEU A 39 10.55 -16.01 0.02
CA LEU A 39 10.98 -14.68 -0.45
C LEU A 39 10.71 -13.59 0.61
N ALA A 40 9.50 -13.53 1.16
CA ALA A 40 9.15 -12.55 2.19
C ALA A 40 9.97 -12.72 3.47
N ILE A 41 10.14 -13.96 3.94
CA ILE A 41 10.94 -14.27 5.13
C ILE A 41 12.41 -13.92 4.90
N ASN A 42 12.98 -14.26 3.75
CA ASN A 42 14.36 -13.94 3.40
C ASN A 42 14.58 -12.42 3.39
N ALA A 43 13.67 -11.67 2.75
CA ALA A 43 13.70 -10.21 2.73
C ALA A 43 13.77 -9.61 4.15
N TRP A 44 12.99 -10.13 5.10
CA TRP A 44 13.02 -9.67 6.49
C TRP A 44 14.28 -10.07 7.26
N LYS A 45 14.65 -11.34 7.19
CA LYS A 45 15.70 -11.92 8.06
C LYS A 45 17.10 -11.60 7.59
N ASN A 46 17.32 -11.60 6.29
CA ASN A 46 18.66 -11.62 5.73
C ASN A 46 19.07 -10.30 5.05
N PHE A 47 18.19 -9.31 5.01
CA PHE A 47 18.50 -7.95 4.59
C PHE A 47 18.29 -6.96 5.74
N SER A 48 18.95 -5.81 5.67
CA SER A 48 18.83 -4.74 6.66
C SER A 48 18.72 -3.36 5.98
N GLY A 49 18.27 -2.35 6.73
CA GLY A 49 18.23 -0.96 6.27
C GLY A 49 17.47 -0.73 4.95
N SER A 50 18.10 0.01 4.04
CA SER A 50 17.58 0.28 2.69
C SER A 50 17.46 -1.00 1.85
N LYS A 51 18.40 -1.94 1.96
CA LYS A 51 18.38 -3.22 1.23
C LYS A 51 17.16 -4.06 1.60
N ARG A 52 16.78 -4.10 2.89
CA ARG A 52 15.52 -4.75 3.33
C ARG A 52 14.30 -4.11 2.69
N ARG A 53 14.25 -2.77 2.66
CA ARG A 53 13.12 -2.05 2.05
C ARG A 53 13.02 -2.33 0.55
N ALA A 54 14.14 -2.37 -0.16
CA ALA A 54 14.17 -2.73 -1.57
C ALA A 54 13.71 -4.18 -1.80
N ALA A 55 14.23 -5.14 -1.03
CA ALA A 55 13.80 -6.54 -1.13
C ALA A 55 12.29 -6.71 -0.85
N LEU A 56 11.76 -6.07 0.19
CA LEU A 56 10.33 -6.10 0.47
C LEU A 56 9.48 -5.40 -0.59
N ALA A 57 9.99 -4.33 -1.22
CA ALA A 57 9.33 -3.66 -2.34
C ALA A 57 9.25 -4.59 -3.56
N VAL A 58 10.34 -5.30 -3.87
CA VAL A 58 10.36 -6.33 -4.93
C VAL A 58 9.32 -7.42 -4.65
N VAL A 59 9.32 -7.98 -3.44
CA VAL A 59 8.36 -9.02 -3.08
C VAL A 59 6.92 -8.48 -3.12
N SER A 60 6.71 -7.22 -2.71
CA SER A 60 5.41 -6.56 -2.79
C SER A 60 4.92 -6.40 -4.23
N LEU A 61 5.79 -5.95 -5.13
CA LEU A 61 5.46 -5.79 -6.55
C LEU A 61 5.19 -7.14 -7.21
N LEU A 62 6.05 -8.14 -6.96
CA LEU A 62 5.84 -9.51 -7.40
C LEU A 62 4.44 -10.02 -7.05
N VAL A 63 4.02 -9.87 -5.78
CA VAL A 63 2.71 -10.38 -5.40
C VAL A 63 1.55 -9.54 -5.91
N GLN A 64 1.73 -8.24 -6.15
CA GLN A 64 0.70 -7.40 -6.79
C GLN A 64 0.28 -7.94 -8.16
N HIS A 65 1.19 -8.54 -8.94
CA HIS A 65 0.84 -9.21 -10.19
C HIS A 65 -0.16 -10.37 -9.98
N TYR A 66 -0.13 -11.01 -8.82
CA TYR A 66 -1.03 -12.11 -8.48
C TYR A 66 -2.30 -11.65 -7.75
N PHE A 67 -2.28 -10.46 -7.16
CA PHE A 67 -3.42 -9.81 -6.50
C PHE A 67 -4.11 -8.81 -7.44
N ARG A 68 -5.04 -9.25 -8.29
CA ARG A 68 -5.92 -8.28 -8.99
C ARG A 68 -6.81 -7.55 -7.97
N GLY A 69 -6.71 -6.23 -7.92
CA GLY A 69 -7.61 -5.38 -7.11
C GLY A 69 -7.55 -5.63 -5.60
N PHE A 70 -6.44 -6.20 -5.09
CA PHE A 70 -6.17 -6.38 -3.66
C PHE A 70 -7.19 -7.24 -2.88
N GLN A 71 -8.09 -8.00 -3.54
CA GLN A 71 -9.13 -8.74 -2.80
C GLN A 71 -8.85 -10.24 -2.62
N ALA A 72 -8.02 -10.84 -3.46
CA ALA A 72 -7.47 -12.19 -3.30
C ALA A 72 -6.44 -12.48 -4.41
N PHE A 73 -5.73 -13.61 -4.33
CA PHE A 73 -5.06 -14.20 -5.49
C PHE A 73 -6.15 -14.63 -6.49
N ILE A 74 -6.30 -13.92 -7.61
CA ILE A 74 -7.49 -14.08 -8.50
C ILE A 74 -7.15 -14.66 -9.88
N SER A 75 -5.87 -14.77 -10.28
CA SER A 75 -5.55 -15.21 -11.64
C SER A 75 -6.25 -16.52 -12.02
N GLU A 76 -6.98 -16.48 -13.14
CA GLU A 76 -7.52 -17.64 -13.85
C GLU A 76 -6.39 -18.47 -14.48
N GLU A 77 -5.18 -17.90 -14.62
CA GLU A 77 -3.96 -18.57 -15.05
C GLU A 77 -3.29 -19.31 -13.88
N GLU A 78 -4.05 -20.13 -13.18
CA GLU A 78 -3.44 -21.20 -12.40
C GLU A 78 -2.92 -22.27 -13.36
N PRO A 79 -1.66 -22.74 -13.21
CA PRO A 79 -0.83 -22.62 -12.00
C PRO A 79 0.34 -21.61 -12.08
N TYR A 80 0.58 -20.85 -11.00
CA TYR A 80 1.83 -20.13 -10.75
C TYR A 80 3.00 -21.11 -10.55
N SER A 81 3.68 -21.49 -11.62
CA SER A 81 4.85 -22.37 -11.56
C SER A 81 6.03 -21.67 -10.89
N LYS A 82 6.99 -22.45 -10.35
CA LYS A 82 8.25 -21.91 -9.83
C LYS A 82 8.96 -21.05 -10.89
N THR A 83 8.98 -21.51 -12.14
CA THR A 83 9.59 -20.79 -13.27
C THR A 83 8.91 -19.44 -13.51
N GLN A 84 7.57 -19.41 -13.48
CA GLN A 84 6.81 -18.16 -13.64
C GLN A 84 7.10 -17.18 -12.50
N ILE A 85 7.08 -17.67 -11.25
CA ILE A 85 7.40 -16.84 -10.08
C ILE A 85 8.80 -16.23 -10.18
N GLN A 86 9.79 -17.00 -10.66
CA GLN A 86 11.15 -16.46 -10.83
C GLN A 86 11.24 -15.45 -11.97
N LYS A 87 10.51 -15.65 -13.07
CA LYS A 87 10.45 -14.69 -14.19
C LYS A 87 9.80 -13.36 -13.74
N ASP A 88 8.72 -13.45 -12.98
CA ASP A 88 8.04 -12.26 -12.44
C ASP A 88 8.90 -11.58 -11.37
N LEU A 89 9.65 -12.35 -10.58
CA LEU A 89 10.61 -11.81 -9.63
C LEU A 89 11.71 -11.01 -10.34
N ASP A 90 12.26 -11.52 -11.45
CA ASP A 90 13.27 -10.81 -12.23
C ASP A 90 12.73 -9.47 -12.79
N THR A 91 11.48 -9.49 -13.30
CA THR A 91 10.79 -8.27 -13.73
C THR A 91 10.63 -7.28 -12.57
N ALA A 92 10.13 -7.74 -11.41
CA ALA A 92 9.94 -6.89 -10.24
C ALA A 92 11.26 -6.30 -9.69
N ILE A 93 12.36 -7.08 -9.73
CA ILE A 93 13.70 -6.62 -9.35
C ILE A 93 14.14 -5.47 -10.26
N LYS A 94 13.98 -5.63 -11.57
CA LYS A 94 14.33 -4.60 -12.54
C LYS A 94 13.52 -3.34 -12.29
N GLU A 95 12.19 -3.44 -12.23
CA GLU A 95 11.31 -2.28 -12.04
C GLU A 95 11.59 -1.53 -10.74
N VAL A 96 11.82 -2.23 -9.63
CA VAL A 96 12.15 -1.57 -8.35
C VAL A 96 13.51 -0.89 -8.41
N ASN A 97 14.51 -1.49 -9.08
CA ASN A 97 15.81 -0.86 -9.25
C ASN A 97 15.70 0.40 -10.13
N ASP A 98 14.99 0.32 -11.27
CA ASP A 98 14.74 1.45 -12.16
C ASP A 98 14.04 2.59 -11.42
N LEU A 99 13.05 2.27 -10.57
CA LEU A 99 12.38 3.25 -9.70
C LEU A 99 13.36 3.87 -8.69
N ILE A 100 14.16 3.04 -8.01
CA ILE A 100 15.17 3.53 -7.04
C ILE A 100 16.16 4.46 -7.73
N GLU A 101 16.56 4.19 -8.97
CA GLU A 101 17.43 5.06 -9.74
C GLU A 101 16.75 6.38 -10.12
N ALA A 102 15.52 6.30 -10.66
CA ALA A 102 14.77 7.47 -11.12
C ALA A 102 14.43 8.46 -9.99
N VAL A 103 14.10 7.96 -8.79
CA VAL A 103 13.65 8.79 -7.65
C VAL A 103 14.59 8.78 -6.45
N GLY A 104 15.69 8.04 -6.52
CA GLY A 104 16.66 7.88 -5.44
C GLY A 104 17.19 9.21 -4.94
N GLY A 105 17.13 9.43 -3.62
CA GLY A 105 17.62 10.66 -2.99
C GLY A 105 16.73 11.89 -3.15
N ARG A 106 15.66 11.83 -3.97
CA ARG A 106 14.75 12.97 -4.19
C ARG A 106 13.68 13.14 -3.11
N GLY A 107 13.56 12.18 -2.19
CA GLY A 107 12.58 12.23 -1.11
C GLY A 107 12.83 11.20 0.00
N LYS A 108 12.10 11.34 1.10
CA LYS A 108 12.09 10.38 2.22
C LYS A 108 10.70 9.79 2.35
N ILE A 109 10.60 8.46 2.26
CA ILE A 109 9.36 7.72 2.49
C ILE A 109 9.41 7.14 3.91
N PHE A 110 8.31 7.29 4.64
CA PHE A 110 8.15 6.75 5.98
C PHE A 110 6.98 5.77 6.00
N ASN A 111 7.18 4.59 6.56
CA ASN A 111 6.09 3.63 6.83
C ASN A 111 5.70 3.75 8.31
N ARG A 112 4.82 4.70 8.61
CA ARG A 112 4.37 5.03 9.97
C ARG A 112 2.92 5.49 9.96
N ASP A 113 2.29 5.43 11.12
CA ASP A 113 0.97 6.00 11.33
C ASP A 113 1.08 7.54 11.32
N ILE A 114 0.70 8.15 10.20
CA ILE A 114 0.83 9.59 9.99
C ILE A 114 0.09 10.41 11.04
N LEU A 115 -0.98 9.87 11.63
CA LEU A 115 -1.74 10.52 12.69
C LEU A 115 -0.95 10.62 14.01
N LYS A 116 0.12 9.85 14.18
CA LYS A 116 0.99 9.90 15.37
C LYS A 116 2.33 10.59 15.12
N GLU A 117 2.65 10.88 13.86
CA GLU A 117 3.96 11.42 13.51
C GLU A 117 4.10 12.92 13.81
N LYS A 118 5.35 13.31 14.10
CA LYS A 118 5.76 14.71 14.16
C LYS A 118 5.95 15.22 12.72
N ILE A 119 5.04 16.10 12.29
CA ILE A 119 5.07 16.66 10.93
C ILE A 119 6.18 17.72 10.84
N PRO A 120 7.14 17.58 9.90
CA PRO A 120 8.17 18.60 9.68
C PRO A 120 7.55 19.90 9.16
N ARG A 121 8.22 21.03 9.40
CA ARG A 121 7.83 22.28 8.74
C ARG A 121 8.13 22.17 7.24
N ALA A 122 7.21 22.61 6.41
CA ALA A 122 7.35 22.64 4.95
C ALA A 122 6.70 23.91 4.38
N ASP A 123 7.12 24.34 3.19
CA ASP A 123 6.43 25.40 2.47
C ASP A 123 5.05 24.93 1.99
N VAL A 124 5.01 23.73 1.42
CA VAL A 124 3.79 23.10 0.90
C VAL A 124 3.63 21.71 1.51
N ILE A 125 2.41 21.40 1.94
CA ILE A 125 1.98 20.05 2.27
C ILE A 125 0.85 19.67 1.31
N TYR A 126 1.00 18.56 0.60
CA TYR A 126 -0.07 17.91 -0.14
C TYR A 126 -0.62 16.75 0.69
N PHE A 127 -1.93 16.70 0.85
CA PHE A 127 -2.63 15.67 1.63
C PHE A 127 -3.76 15.06 0.81
N ASP A 128 -3.67 13.75 0.59
CA ASP A 128 -4.71 12.94 -0.06
C ASP A 128 -5.33 12.00 1.02
N PRO A 129 -6.35 12.47 1.77
CA PRO A 129 -6.98 11.69 2.84
C PRO A 129 -7.67 10.42 2.32
N PRO A 130 -7.90 9.43 3.21
CA PRO A 130 -8.86 8.36 2.95
C PRO A 130 -10.23 8.93 2.56
N PHE A 131 -10.93 8.28 1.64
CA PHE A 131 -12.22 8.77 1.14
C PHE A 131 -13.40 8.30 2.03
N PHE A 132 -14.23 9.22 2.48
CA PHE A 132 -15.42 8.87 3.27
C PHE A 132 -16.66 9.16 2.43
N PRO A 133 -17.28 8.16 1.77
CA PRO A 133 -18.39 8.37 0.84
C PRO A 133 -19.65 8.79 1.58
N ALA A 134 -20.30 9.85 1.10
CA ALA A 134 -21.61 10.24 1.61
C ALA A 134 -22.66 9.13 1.32
N GLY A 135 -23.60 8.91 2.24
CA GLY A 135 -24.74 8.00 2.04
C GLY A 135 -24.48 6.51 2.34
N ILE A 136 -23.24 6.07 2.53
CA ILE A 136 -22.96 4.67 2.93
C ILE A 136 -23.08 4.55 4.45
N LYS A 137 -23.90 3.60 4.94
CA LYS A 137 -24.10 3.37 6.38
C LYS A 137 -22.86 2.82 7.10
N HIS A 138 -22.01 2.11 6.38
CA HIS A 138 -20.79 1.48 6.91
C HIS A 138 -19.54 2.23 6.45
N ASN A 139 -18.46 2.12 7.22
CA ASN A 139 -17.15 2.66 6.81
C ASN A 139 -16.61 1.84 5.64
N ILE A 140 -15.95 2.49 4.68
CA ILE A 140 -15.14 1.76 3.69
C ILE A 140 -13.98 1.11 4.45
N GLU A 141 -13.86 -0.21 4.36
CA GLU A 141 -12.71 -0.94 4.87
C GLU A 141 -11.53 -0.83 3.88
N TYR A 142 -10.87 0.32 3.85
CA TYR A 142 -9.72 0.59 2.97
C TYR A 142 -8.66 -0.49 3.03
N PHE A 143 -8.37 -0.95 4.24
CA PHE A 143 -7.34 -1.94 4.48
C PHE A 143 -7.82 -3.38 4.34
N LYS A 144 -9.12 -3.64 4.10
CA LYS A 144 -9.58 -5.01 3.76
C LYS A 144 -8.81 -5.55 2.57
N HIS A 145 -8.60 -4.69 1.59
CA HIS A 145 -7.83 -4.92 0.39
C HIS A 145 -6.33 -5.16 0.71
N TYR A 146 -5.77 -4.41 1.63
CA TYR A 146 -4.35 -4.56 1.97
C TYR A 146 -4.08 -5.65 3.03
N LYS A 147 -5.11 -6.21 3.66
CA LYS A 147 -4.98 -7.15 4.78
C LYS A 147 -4.17 -8.38 4.40
N ILE A 148 -4.52 -9.02 3.28
CA ILE A 148 -3.85 -10.25 2.84
C ILE A 148 -2.41 -9.96 2.44
N ALA A 149 -2.20 -8.99 1.55
CA ALA A 149 -0.87 -8.62 1.07
C ALA A 149 0.05 -8.20 2.22
N ASN A 150 -0.43 -7.37 3.14
CA ASN A 150 0.34 -6.97 4.32
C ASN A 150 0.57 -8.14 5.27
N SER A 151 -0.40 -9.03 5.47
CA SER A 151 -0.20 -10.18 6.36
C SER A 151 0.87 -11.13 5.83
N PHE A 152 0.87 -11.36 4.51
CA PHE A 152 1.91 -12.09 3.81
C PHE A 152 3.26 -11.38 3.91
N LEU A 153 3.35 -10.11 3.52
CA LEU A 153 4.61 -9.38 3.53
C LEU A 153 5.20 -9.28 4.94
N MET A 154 4.36 -9.10 5.97
CA MET A 154 4.79 -9.02 7.38
C MET A 154 4.96 -10.39 8.04
N GLN A 155 4.54 -11.47 7.37
CA GLN A 155 4.54 -12.84 7.88
C GLN A 155 3.79 -12.99 9.22
N LYS A 156 2.73 -12.20 9.41
CA LYS A 156 1.83 -12.22 10.57
C LYS A 156 0.49 -11.60 10.17
N THR A 157 -0.60 -12.00 10.82
CA THR A 157 -1.92 -11.41 10.53
C THR A 157 -1.91 -9.91 10.80
N TYR A 158 -2.07 -9.13 9.74
CA TYR A 158 -2.21 -7.69 9.80
C TYR A 158 -3.64 -7.35 10.20
N GLN A 159 -3.78 -6.56 11.26
CA GLN A 159 -5.06 -6.02 11.71
C GLN A 159 -4.98 -4.49 11.60
N PRO A 160 -5.46 -3.91 10.49
CA PRO A 160 -5.46 -2.48 10.31
C PRO A 160 -6.41 -1.80 11.29
N LYS A 161 -6.03 -0.63 11.79
CA LYS A 161 -6.97 0.31 12.41
C LYS A 161 -7.32 1.38 11.37
N GLU A 162 -8.57 1.40 10.94
CA GLU A 162 -9.08 2.45 10.06
C GLU A 162 -9.19 3.77 10.85
N PRO A 163 -8.71 4.90 10.30
CA PRO A 163 -8.91 6.18 10.95
C PRO A 163 -10.38 6.62 10.82
N SER A 164 -10.91 7.23 11.87
CA SER A 164 -12.25 7.82 11.84
C SER A 164 -12.28 9.13 11.05
N GLN A 165 -13.47 9.55 10.62
CA GLN A 165 -13.66 10.85 9.98
C GLN A 165 -13.18 12.00 10.88
N GLU A 166 -13.43 11.92 12.18
CA GLU A 166 -13.04 12.91 13.18
C GLU A 166 -11.52 12.95 13.36
N GLU A 167 -10.86 11.77 13.38
CA GLU A 167 -9.40 11.67 13.42
C GLU A 167 -8.76 12.36 12.19
N ILE A 168 -9.30 12.12 10.99
CA ILE A 168 -8.81 12.76 9.75
C ILE A 168 -9.09 14.26 9.72
N ALA A 169 -10.29 14.71 10.10
CA ALA A 169 -10.64 16.12 10.14
C ALA A 169 -9.79 16.89 11.17
N GLY A 170 -9.60 16.32 12.37
CA GLY A 170 -8.76 16.89 13.42
C GLY A 170 -7.29 17.01 13.00
N PHE A 171 -6.81 16.06 12.17
CA PHE A 171 -5.43 16.05 11.68
C PHE A 171 -5.09 17.24 10.77
N LEU A 172 -6.07 17.83 10.07
CA LEU A 172 -5.86 18.98 9.19
C LEU A 172 -5.21 20.18 9.91
N SER A 173 -5.60 20.42 11.16
CA SER A 173 -5.04 21.51 11.98
C SER A 173 -3.53 21.35 12.19
N ARG A 174 -3.07 20.10 12.40
CA ARG A 174 -1.65 19.77 12.58
C ARG A 174 -0.86 19.96 11.30
N LEU A 175 -1.45 19.63 10.15
CA LEU A 175 -0.83 19.86 8.85
C LEU A 175 -0.74 21.36 8.54
N ALA A 176 -1.83 22.10 8.72
CA ALA A 176 -1.89 23.54 8.46
C ALA A 176 -0.95 24.37 9.36
N ALA A 177 -0.70 23.92 10.60
CA ALA A 177 0.27 24.54 11.51
C ALA A 177 1.74 24.32 11.08
N ARG A 178 1.99 23.42 10.13
CA ARG A 178 3.33 23.04 9.67
C ARG A 178 3.60 23.41 8.22
N ALA A 179 2.62 23.99 7.53
CA ALA A 179 2.71 24.41 6.13
C ALA A 179 2.45 25.91 5.98
N LYS A 180 3.08 26.56 4.98
CA LYS A 180 2.59 27.85 4.47
C LYS A 180 1.35 27.65 3.61
N VAL A 181 1.33 26.56 2.84
CA VAL A 181 0.20 26.15 1.99
C VAL A 181 -0.12 24.68 2.22
N LEU A 182 -1.35 24.41 2.66
CA LEU A 182 -1.92 23.06 2.66
C LEU A 182 -2.82 22.87 1.43
N ILE A 183 -2.54 21.83 0.64
CA ILE A 183 -3.37 21.35 -0.47
C ILE A 183 -4.01 20.04 -0.04
N VAL A 184 -5.34 19.94 -0.15
CA VAL A 184 -6.09 18.72 0.17
C VAL A 184 -6.80 18.20 -1.07
N SER A 185 -6.46 16.99 -1.50
CA SER A 185 -7.14 16.27 -2.57
C SER A 185 -8.33 15.51 -1.99
N SER A 186 -9.54 15.99 -2.23
CA SER A 186 -10.76 15.36 -1.74
C SER A 186 -11.69 14.99 -2.88
N ALA A 187 -12.22 13.77 -2.86
CA ALA A 187 -13.29 13.36 -3.75
C ALA A 187 -14.67 13.81 -3.23
N SER A 188 -15.58 14.07 -4.16
CA SER A 188 -17.00 14.36 -3.91
C SER A 188 -17.88 13.26 -4.52
N PRO A 189 -18.99 12.86 -3.89
CA PRO A 189 -19.51 13.34 -2.60
C PRO A 189 -18.81 12.70 -1.38
N SER A 190 -18.62 13.47 -0.29
CA SER A 190 -17.95 13.00 0.94
C SER A 190 -18.75 13.29 2.21
N LYS A 191 -18.65 12.41 3.22
CA LYS A 191 -19.16 12.66 4.59
C LYS A 191 -18.41 13.76 5.31
N ILE A 192 -17.13 13.97 4.96
CA ILE A 192 -16.38 15.11 5.49
C ILE A 192 -16.83 16.35 4.71
N ASN A 193 -17.39 17.32 5.42
CA ASN A 193 -17.66 18.63 4.85
C ASN A 193 -16.34 19.40 4.74
N TRP A 194 -15.58 19.11 3.69
CA TRP A 194 -14.25 19.67 3.46
C TRP A 194 -14.25 21.20 3.41
N GLU A 195 -15.31 21.81 2.90
CA GLU A 195 -15.44 23.27 2.88
C GLU A 195 -15.51 23.86 4.29
N LYS A 196 -16.35 23.29 5.15
CA LYS A 196 -16.46 23.68 6.55
C LYS A 196 -15.15 23.44 7.30
N GLU A 197 -14.52 22.27 7.14
CA GLU A 197 -13.32 21.92 7.89
C GLU A 197 -12.10 22.75 7.46
N LEU A 198 -11.87 22.94 6.16
CA LEU A 198 -10.79 23.80 5.66
C LEU A 198 -11.07 25.28 5.95
N GLY A 199 -12.34 25.69 5.97
CA GLY A 199 -12.77 27.03 6.35
C GLY A 199 -12.44 27.44 7.79
N LYS A 200 -12.14 26.48 8.68
CA LYS A 200 -11.64 26.77 10.04
C LYS A 200 -10.15 27.17 10.05
N LEU A 201 -9.42 26.92 8.96
CA LEU A 201 -7.96 27.01 8.89
C LEU A 201 -7.45 28.21 8.07
N LYS A 202 -8.34 29.19 7.79
CA LYS A 202 -8.27 30.27 6.79
C LYS A 202 -7.00 31.13 6.69
N LYS A 203 -6.01 31.00 7.59
CA LYS A 203 -4.75 31.73 7.47
C LYS A 203 -3.69 31.04 6.57
N ASN A 204 -3.79 29.73 6.29
CA ASN A 204 -2.72 28.94 5.63
C ASN A 204 -3.16 27.92 4.54
N VAL A 205 -4.37 28.03 3.94
CA VAL A 205 -4.94 26.94 3.11
C VAL A 205 -5.52 27.44 1.79
N LYS A 206 -5.15 26.79 0.66
CA LYS A 206 -5.80 26.93 -0.65
C LYS A 206 -6.42 25.58 -1.06
N ARG A 207 -7.73 25.54 -1.32
CA ARG A 207 -8.42 24.34 -1.83
C ARG A 207 -8.15 24.22 -3.33
N VAL A 208 -7.65 23.07 -3.77
CA VAL A 208 -7.54 22.73 -5.19
C VAL A 208 -8.38 21.48 -5.43
N GLN A 209 -9.43 21.61 -6.22
CA GLN A 209 -10.20 20.46 -6.68
C GLN A 209 -9.49 19.90 -7.91
N LEU A 210 -8.89 18.71 -7.79
CA LEU A 210 -8.29 18.03 -8.92
C LEU A 210 -9.42 17.48 -9.80
N ALA A 211 -9.46 17.90 -11.07
CA ALA A 211 -10.32 17.27 -12.07
C ALA A 211 -9.86 15.82 -12.25
N LYS A 212 -10.75 14.86 -11.99
CA LYS A 212 -10.44 13.44 -12.21
C LYS A 212 -10.34 13.15 -13.70
N THR A 213 -9.13 13.09 -14.24
CA THR A 213 -8.82 12.18 -15.36
C THR A 213 -8.33 10.88 -14.74
N SER A 214 -9.28 10.00 -14.39
CA SER A 214 -8.96 8.68 -13.87
C SER A 214 -8.61 7.75 -15.02
N THR A 215 -7.33 7.39 -15.19
CA THR A 215 -6.90 6.22 -15.97
C THR A 215 -6.52 5.02 -15.08
N GLY A 216 -6.74 5.11 -13.77
CA GLY A 216 -6.43 4.06 -12.79
C GLY A 216 -7.68 3.39 -12.25
N SER A 217 -7.67 2.05 -12.22
CA SER A 217 -8.74 1.18 -11.72
C SER A 217 -9.23 1.60 -10.34
N GLN A 218 -10.46 2.11 -10.26
CA GLN A 218 -11.16 2.30 -8.99
C GLN A 218 -11.23 0.95 -8.26
N PRO A 219 -11.07 0.93 -6.92
CA PRO A 219 -11.51 -0.21 -6.13
C PRO A 219 -13.01 -0.35 -6.39
N GLN A 220 -13.41 -1.38 -7.13
CA GLN A 220 -14.81 -1.79 -7.18
C GLN A 220 -15.14 -2.34 -5.79
N GLY A 221 -15.67 -1.48 -4.93
CA GLY A 221 -16.53 -1.93 -3.86
C GLY A 221 -17.73 -2.56 -4.52
N TYR A 222 -17.90 -3.87 -4.36
CA TYR A 222 -19.08 -4.59 -4.83
C TYR A 222 -20.34 -3.84 -4.34
N PRO A 223 -21.24 -3.40 -5.24
CA PRO A 223 -22.62 -3.12 -4.89
C PRO A 223 -23.36 -4.47 -4.98
N GLY A 224 -23.50 -5.15 -3.84
CA GLY A 224 -24.32 -6.35 -3.71
C GLY A 224 -24.27 -6.81 -2.26
N HIS A 225 -25.36 -6.81 -1.49
CA HIS A 225 -26.73 -7.14 -1.85
C HIS A 225 -27.75 -6.07 -1.44
N ILE A 226 -28.68 -5.81 -2.35
CA ILE A 226 -30.09 -5.60 -2.00
C ILE A 226 -30.64 -7.02 -1.83
N ASP A 227 -30.96 -7.37 -0.59
CA ASP A 227 -32.27 -7.87 -0.14
C ASP A 227 -32.35 -7.68 1.38
#